data_AF-K0VT21-F1
#
_entry.id   AF-K0VT21-F1
#
_cell.length_a   1.000
_cell.length_b   1.000
_cell.length_c   1.000
_cell.angle_alpha   90.00
_cell.angle_beta   90.00
_cell.angle_gamma   90.00
#
_symmetry.space_group_name_H-M   'P 1'
#
loop_
_entity.id
_entity.type
_entity.pdbx_description
1 polymer ?
#
loop_
_entity_poly.entity_id
_entity_poly.type
_entity_poly.pdbx_seq_one_letter_code
_entity_poly.pdbx_strand_id
1 'polypeptide(L)'
;ATCLIGLPYAMLAAAASGWRRQLLLAAVLLPLWTSLLVRTAAWYVLLQDKGLINSLLVSLGLLNAPLPLLFNRTGVVIAMTHVLLPFMVLPIYSVLIAIPRNLMPAAASLGARPIRAFLHILLPLALRGIASGGLLVFMAALGYYITPALIGGPKDQMISSVIAFYATGSANWGMAGALGMVLLAVTIVLYGIYGRLSMKTTGA
;
A
#
# COMPACT_ATOMS: atom_id res chain seq x y z
N ALA A 1 -0.51 -1.47 6.73
CA ALA A 1 -0.85 -0.04 6.56
C ALA A 1 -1.64 0.19 5.28
N THR A 2 -1.10 -0.10 4.09
CA THR A 2 -1.76 0.16 2.79
C THR A 2 -3.16 -0.45 2.66
N CYS A 3 -3.40 -1.67 3.12
CA CYS A 3 -4.75 -2.28 3.13
C CYS A 3 -5.76 -1.47 3.94
N LEU A 4 -5.36 -1.00 5.13
CA LEU A 4 -6.23 -0.30 6.08
C LEU A 4 -6.72 1.03 5.52
N ILE A 5 -5.91 1.69 4.69
CA ILE A 5 -6.25 2.96 4.05
C ILE A 5 -6.89 2.71 2.67
N GLY A 6 -6.36 1.76 1.91
CA GLY A 6 -6.79 1.46 0.55
C GLY A 6 -8.21 0.89 0.47
N LEU A 7 -8.61 0.04 1.43
CA LEU A 7 -9.97 -0.51 1.47
C LEU A 7 -11.06 0.57 1.64
N PRO A 8 -11.05 1.41 2.69
CA PRO A 8 -12.06 2.46 2.83
C PRO A 8 -11.99 3.46 1.68
N TYR A 9 -10.80 3.77 1.16
CA TYR A 9 -10.65 4.64 0.00
C TYR A 9 -11.34 4.06 -1.24
N ALA A 10 -11.09 2.79 -1.56
CA ALA A 10 -11.71 2.12 -2.69
C ALA A 10 -13.23 2.02 -2.55
N MET A 11 -13.72 1.82 -1.32
CA MET A 11 -15.16 1.85 -1.03
C MET A 11 -15.78 3.24 -1.27
N LEU A 12 -15.11 4.31 -0.83
CA LEU A 12 -15.55 5.68 -1.10
C LEU A 12 -15.58 5.97 -2.60
N ALA A 13 -14.54 5.55 -3.33
CA ALA A 13 -14.48 5.70 -4.79
C ALA A 13 -15.57 4.89 -5.52
N ALA A 14 -15.88 3.68 -5.07
CA ALA A 14 -16.93 2.84 -5.65
C ALA A 14 -18.35 3.38 -5.36
N ALA A 15 -18.56 3.97 -4.18
CA ALA A 15 -19.82 4.59 -3.79
C ALA A 15 -20.06 5.93 -4.51
N ALA A 16 -19.00 6.69 -4.81
CA ALA A 16 -19.10 7.96 -5.51
C ALA A 16 -19.60 7.82 -6.96
N SER A 17 -20.24 8.87 -7.47
CA SER A 17 -20.71 8.97 -8.86
C SER A 17 -20.19 10.24 -9.55
N GLY A 18 -20.16 10.22 -10.89
CA GLY A 18 -19.76 11.36 -11.72
C GLY A 18 -18.32 11.84 -11.46
N TRP A 19 -18.16 13.16 -11.35
CA TRP A 19 -16.86 13.83 -11.20
C TRP A 19 -16.13 13.48 -9.90
N ARG A 20 -16.86 13.23 -8.80
CA ARG A 20 -16.25 12.89 -7.50
C ARG A 20 -15.47 11.59 -7.58
N ARG A 21 -16.00 10.60 -8.29
CA ARG A 21 -15.32 9.32 -8.54
C ARG A 21 -14.06 9.53 -9.37
N GLN A 22 -14.14 10.35 -10.42
CA GLN A 22 -12.99 10.67 -11.26
C GLN A 22 -11.89 11.36 -10.46
N LEU A 23 -12.23 12.31 -9.58
CA LEU A 23 -11.26 12.96 -8.70
C LEU A 23 -10.61 12.00 -7.71
N LEU A 24 -11.37 11.11 -7.07
CA LEU A 24 -10.80 10.12 -6.14
C LEU A 24 -9.83 9.17 -6.89
N LEU A 25 -10.23 8.68 -8.06
CA LEU A 25 -9.35 7.83 -8.85
C LEU A 25 -8.12 8.60 -9.35
N ALA A 26 -8.28 9.85 -9.80
CA ALA A 26 -7.17 10.71 -10.20
C ALA A 26 -6.20 10.95 -9.03
N ALA A 27 -6.71 11.23 -7.83
CA ALA A 27 -5.88 11.47 -6.64
C ALA A 27 -5.04 10.25 -6.25
N VAL A 28 -5.57 9.04 -6.40
CA VAL A 28 -4.82 7.79 -6.17
C VAL A 28 -3.83 7.49 -7.28
N LEU A 29 -4.14 7.88 -8.51
CA LEU A 29 -3.26 7.69 -9.64
C LEU A 29 -2.15 8.73 -9.69
N LEU A 30 -2.33 9.94 -9.15
CA LEU A 30 -1.33 11.02 -9.12
C LEU A 30 0.09 10.54 -8.76
N PRO A 31 0.30 9.73 -7.70
CA PRO A 31 1.61 9.19 -7.39
C PRO A 31 2.26 8.41 -8.54
N LEU A 32 1.50 7.68 -9.37
CA LEU A 32 2.06 6.93 -10.52
C LEU A 32 2.71 7.85 -11.57
N TRP A 33 2.17 9.06 -11.73
CA TRP A 33 2.65 10.02 -12.75
C TRP A 33 3.89 10.79 -12.27
N THR A 34 4.15 10.77 -10.97
CA THR A 34 5.30 11.46 -10.39
C THR A 34 6.51 10.53 -10.27
N SER A 35 7.72 11.06 -10.51
CA SER A 35 8.95 10.31 -10.31
C SER A 35 9.09 9.82 -8.86
N LEU A 36 9.61 8.60 -8.71
CA LEU A 36 9.88 7.98 -7.42
C LEU A 36 10.84 8.83 -6.55
N LEU A 37 11.86 9.40 -7.18
CA LEU A 37 12.86 10.24 -6.49
C LEU A 37 12.23 11.52 -5.97
N VAL A 38 11.42 12.20 -6.80
CA VAL A 38 10.72 13.44 -6.40
C VAL A 38 9.80 13.19 -5.22
N ARG A 39 9.01 12.12 -5.26
CA ARG A 39 8.14 11.72 -4.14
C ARG A 39 8.93 11.42 -2.87
N THR A 40 10.03 10.70 -2.99
CA THR A 40 10.87 10.35 -1.85
C THR A 40 11.53 11.59 -1.23
N ALA A 41 12.02 12.52 -2.06
CA ALA A 41 12.56 13.79 -1.60
C ALA A 41 11.49 14.67 -0.93
N ALA A 42 10.27 14.72 -1.49
CA ALA A 42 9.15 15.42 -0.88
C ALA A 42 8.83 14.85 0.51
N TRP A 43 8.73 13.52 0.64
CA TRP A 43 8.52 12.88 1.94
C TRP A 43 9.69 13.10 2.90
N TYR A 44 10.93 13.08 2.41
CA TYR A 44 12.12 13.40 3.22
C TYR A 44 11.99 14.79 3.85
N VAL A 45 11.65 15.82 3.06
CA VAL A 45 11.46 17.21 3.56
C VAL A 45 10.25 17.32 4.49
N LEU A 46 9.12 16.68 4.16
CA LEU A 46 7.90 16.73 4.96
C LEU A 46 8.05 16.09 6.34
N LEU A 47 8.82 15.00 6.45
CA LEU A 47 9.02 14.21 7.67
C LEU A 47 10.19 14.68 8.54
N GLN A 48 10.93 15.71 8.12
CA GLN A 48 11.97 16.32 8.96
C GLN A 48 11.38 16.87 10.28
N ASP A 49 12.23 17.03 11.28
CA ASP A 49 11.83 17.58 12.59
C ASP A 49 11.25 19.00 12.46
N LYS A 50 11.76 19.79 11.51
CA LYS A 50 11.25 21.12 11.13
C LYS A 50 10.35 21.09 9.88
N GLY A 51 9.96 19.90 9.42
CA GLY A 51 9.12 19.71 8.24
C GLY A 51 7.66 20.13 8.50
N LEU A 52 6.90 20.26 7.40
CA LEU A 52 5.51 20.72 7.44
C LEU A 52 4.62 19.86 8.36
N ILE A 53 4.86 18.56 8.43
CA ILE A 53 4.04 17.65 9.25
C ILE A 53 4.25 17.97 10.74
N ASN A 54 5.50 18.02 11.20
CA ASN A 54 5.81 18.32 12.59
C ASN A 54 5.41 19.75 12.96
N SER A 55 5.65 20.74 12.09
CA SER A 55 5.28 22.13 12.38
C SER A 55 3.76 22.31 12.50
N LEU A 56 2.97 21.68 11.65
CA LEU A 56 1.51 21.69 11.74
C LEU A 56 1.00 20.99 13.01
N LEU A 57 1.56 19.82 13.36
CA LEU A 57 1.16 19.07 14.55
C LEU A 57 1.46 19.84 15.85
N VAL A 58 2.60 20.53 15.90
CA VAL A 58 2.97 21.39 17.03
C VAL A 58 2.11 22.66 17.05
N SER A 59 1.87 23.30 15.90
CA SER A 59 1.04 24.53 15.84
C SER A 59 -0.43 24.28 16.20
N LEU A 60 -0.94 23.08 15.93
CA LEU A 60 -2.29 22.66 16.32
C LEU A 60 -2.38 22.24 17.79
N GLY A 61 -1.27 22.24 18.54
CA GLY A 61 -1.23 21.82 19.94
C GLY A 61 -1.41 20.31 20.14
N LEU A 62 -1.33 19.50 19.07
CA LEU A 62 -1.43 18.05 19.15
C LEU A 62 -0.16 17.40 19.71
N LEU A 63 0.98 18.09 19.61
CA LEU A 63 2.28 17.65 20.11
C LEU A 63 3.02 18.78 20.82
N ASN A 64 3.64 18.47 21.96
CA ASN A 64 4.49 19.40 22.71
C ASN A 64 5.92 19.53 22.13
N ALA A 65 6.36 18.55 21.34
CA ALA A 65 7.68 18.50 20.71
C ALA A 65 7.59 17.74 19.37
N PRO A 66 8.47 18.04 18.39
CA PRO A 66 8.49 17.34 17.12
C PRO A 66 8.77 15.86 17.31
N LEU A 67 8.06 15.02 16.57
CA LEU A 67 8.30 13.57 16.57
C LEU A 67 9.46 13.27 15.61
N PRO A 68 10.41 12.41 16.00
CA PRO A 68 11.37 11.89 15.05
C PRO A 68 10.59 11.02 14.07
N LEU A 69 10.41 11.50 12.84
CA LEU A 69 9.71 10.77 11.75
C LEU A 69 10.67 10.41 10.61
N LEU A 70 11.87 10.97 10.62
CA LEU A 70 12.94 10.66 9.68
C LEU A 70 13.90 9.63 10.28
N PHE A 71 14.52 8.83 9.40
CA PHE A 71 15.47 7.76 9.76
C PHE A 71 14.88 6.70 10.68
N ASN A 72 13.59 6.39 10.50
CA ASN A 72 12.92 5.35 11.25
C ASN A 72 11.84 4.62 10.44
N ARG A 73 11.38 3.52 11.02
CA ARG A 73 10.36 2.66 10.44
C ARG A 73 9.04 3.39 10.17
N THR A 74 8.66 4.33 11.03
CA THR A 74 7.37 5.05 10.90
C THR A 74 7.34 5.90 9.64
N GLY A 75 8.38 6.70 9.39
CA GLY A 75 8.50 7.50 8.17
C GLY A 75 8.52 6.64 6.91
N VAL A 76 9.26 5.53 6.95
CA VAL A 76 9.31 4.56 5.84
C VAL A 76 7.92 3.99 5.57
N VAL A 77 7.20 3.54 6.59
CA VAL A 77 5.85 2.98 6.44
C VAL A 77 4.88 4.02 5.88
N ILE A 78 4.95 5.28 6.32
CA ILE A 78 4.10 6.37 5.79
C ILE A 78 4.38 6.58 4.29
N ALA A 79 5.65 6.83 3.93
CA ALA A 79 6.04 7.12 2.56
C ALA A 79 5.76 5.95 1.61
N MET A 80 6.09 4.71 2.03
CA MET A 80 5.79 3.50 1.26
C MET A 80 4.29 3.27 1.12
N THR A 81 3.51 3.52 2.17
CA THR A 81 2.05 3.36 2.11
C THR A 81 1.46 4.29 1.05
N HIS A 82 1.90 5.55 1.00
CA HIS A 82 1.46 6.51 -0.02
C HIS A 82 1.83 6.05 -1.44
N VAL A 83 3.05 5.55 -1.65
CA VAL A 83 3.50 5.12 -2.97
C VAL A 83 2.81 3.84 -3.44
N LEU A 84 2.52 2.92 -2.51
CA LEU A 84 1.91 1.63 -2.83
C LEU A 84 0.38 1.64 -2.85
N LEU A 85 -0.24 2.72 -2.34
CA LEU A 85 -1.68 2.92 -2.26
C LEU A 85 -2.45 2.59 -3.57
N PRO A 86 -2.03 3.08 -4.75
CA PRO A 86 -2.71 2.77 -6.01
C PRO A 86 -2.76 1.29 -6.35
N PHE A 87 -1.69 0.54 -6.07
CA PHE A 87 -1.65 -0.90 -6.30
C PHE A 87 -2.61 -1.68 -5.39
N MET A 88 -3.01 -1.09 -4.27
CA MET A 88 -4.03 -1.64 -3.38
C MET A 88 -5.45 -1.22 -3.80
N VAL A 89 -5.63 0.05 -4.14
CA VAL A 89 -6.95 0.62 -4.40
C VAL A 89 -7.53 0.11 -5.71
N LEU A 90 -6.74 0.02 -6.79
CA LEU A 90 -7.28 -0.32 -8.11
C LEU A 90 -7.91 -1.73 -8.16
N PRO A 91 -7.28 -2.79 -7.62
CA PRO A 91 -7.88 -4.13 -7.62
C PRO A 91 -9.08 -4.25 -6.68
N ILE A 92 -9.07 -3.55 -5.54
CA ILE A 92 -10.25 -3.51 -4.65
C ILE A 92 -11.40 -2.79 -5.36
N TYR A 93 -11.12 -1.64 -5.97
CA TYR A 93 -12.12 -0.85 -6.69
C TYR A 93 -12.72 -1.63 -7.85
N SER A 94 -11.91 -2.35 -8.66
CA SER A 94 -12.42 -3.13 -9.80
C SER A 94 -13.37 -4.25 -9.36
N VAL A 95 -13.11 -4.89 -8.21
CA VAL A 95 -14.02 -5.87 -7.62
C VAL A 95 -15.27 -5.20 -7.07
N LEU A 96 -15.14 -4.08 -6.35
CA LEU A 96 -16.27 -3.40 -5.73
C LEU A 96 -17.31 -2.89 -6.75
N ILE A 97 -16.87 -2.38 -7.91
CA ILE A 97 -17.81 -1.92 -8.95
C ILE A 97 -18.55 -3.06 -9.66
N ALA A 98 -18.01 -4.28 -9.60
CA ALA A 98 -18.65 -5.47 -10.15
C ALA A 98 -19.71 -6.06 -9.19
N ILE A 99 -19.68 -5.68 -7.91
CA ILE A 99 -20.67 -6.12 -6.92
C ILE A 99 -22.02 -5.42 -7.19
N PRO A 100 -23.13 -6.18 -7.30
CA PRO A 100 -24.45 -5.59 -7.48
C PRO A 100 -24.83 -4.63 -6.35
N ARG A 101 -25.24 -3.41 -6.72
CA ARG A 101 -25.57 -2.34 -5.76
C ARG A 101 -26.82 -2.63 -4.91
N ASN A 102 -27.63 -3.62 -5.29
CA ASN A 102 -28.85 -4.03 -4.59
C ASN A 102 -28.61 -4.92 -3.37
N LEU A 103 -27.41 -5.49 -3.17
CA LEU A 103 -27.13 -6.41 -2.06
C LEU A 103 -27.26 -5.74 -0.68
N MET A 104 -26.77 -4.50 -0.55
CA MET A 104 -26.84 -3.76 0.72
C MET A 104 -28.28 -3.33 1.07
N PRO A 105 -29.07 -2.74 0.13
CA PRO A 105 -30.49 -2.52 0.34
C PRO A 105 -31.29 -3.79 0.66
N ALA A 106 -31.02 -4.91 -0.03
CA ALA A 106 -31.71 -6.18 0.22
C ALA A 106 -31.45 -6.71 1.64
N ALA A 107 -30.20 -6.63 2.11
CA ALA A 107 -29.86 -7.01 3.48
C ALA A 107 -30.55 -6.10 4.52
N ALA A 108 -30.63 -4.80 4.24
CA ALA A 108 -31.33 -3.85 5.11
C ALA A 108 -32.84 -4.15 5.20
N SER A 109 -33.48 -4.52 4.08
CA SER A 109 -34.90 -4.94 4.05
C SER A 109 -35.17 -6.22 4.85
N LEU A 110 -34.15 -7.07 5.05
CA LEU A 110 -34.22 -8.25 5.92
C LEU A 110 -33.87 -7.94 7.39
N GLY A 111 -33.76 -6.66 7.77
CA GLY A 111 -33.45 -6.23 9.14
C GLY A 111 -31.97 -6.27 9.50
N ALA A 112 -31.07 -6.48 8.55
CA ALA A 112 -29.63 -6.46 8.82
C ALA A 112 -29.14 -5.01 9.06
N ARG A 113 -28.45 -4.80 10.19
CA ARG A 113 -27.73 -3.54 10.46
C ARG A 113 -26.60 -3.32 9.43
N PRO A 114 -26.25 -2.06 9.08
CA PRO A 114 -25.23 -1.76 8.07
C PRO A 114 -23.88 -2.45 8.30
N ILE A 115 -23.43 -2.53 9.55
CA ILE A 115 -22.17 -3.20 9.93
C ILE A 115 -22.25 -4.71 9.67
N ARG A 116 -23.39 -5.33 9.96
CA ARG A 116 -23.58 -6.77 9.73
C ARG A 116 -23.62 -7.09 8.24
N ALA A 117 -24.33 -6.28 7.46
CA ALA A 117 -24.35 -6.38 6.00
C ALA A 117 -22.95 -6.18 5.39
N PHE A 118 -22.18 -5.20 5.88
CA PHE A 118 -20.79 -5.01 5.49
C PHE A 118 -19.93 -6.25 5.78
N LEU A 119 -19.94 -6.75 7.01
CA LEU A 119 -19.06 -7.85 7.42
C LEU A 119 -19.41 -9.20 6.78
N HIS A 120 -20.70 -9.47 6.52
CA HIS A 120 -21.15 -10.78 6.02
C HIS A 120 -21.34 -10.82 4.50
N ILE A 121 -21.51 -9.67 3.84
CA ILE A 121 -21.81 -9.62 2.40
C ILE A 121 -20.68 -8.91 1.67
N LEU A 122 -20.47 -7.62 1.97
CA LEU A 122 -19.52 -6.81 1.19
C LEU A 122 -18.06 -7.22 1.42
N LEU A 123 -17.67 -7.44 2.67
CA LEU A 123 -16.29 -7.76 3.03
C LEU A 123 -15.83 -9.09 2.40
N PRO A 124 -16.58 -10.22 2.48
CA PRO A 124 -16.21 -11.45 1.81
C PRO A 124 -16.09 -11.33 0.29
N LEU A 125 -16.98 -10.56 -0.34
CA LEU A 125 -16.89 -10.27 -1.78
C LEU A 125 -15.65 -9.41 -2.11
N ALA A 126 -15.37 -8.40 -1.29
CA ALA A 126 -14.21 -7.52 -1.43
C ALA A 126 -12.89 -8.22 -1.11
N LEU A 127 -12.88 -9.32 -0.35
CA LEU A 127 -11.67 -10.09 -0.02
C LEU A 127 -10.91 -10.54 -1.27
N ARG A 128 -11.61 -10.85 -2.37
CA ARG A 128 -10.96 -11.19 -3.66
C ARG A 128 -10.12 -10.04 -4.21
N GLY A 129 -10.62 -8.81 -4.09
CA GLY A 129 -9.92 -7.59 -4.46
C GLY A 129 -8.81 -7.21 -3.48
N ILE A 130 -9.05 -7.41 -2.17
CA ILE A 130 -8.04 -7.19 -1.13
C ILE A 130 -6.87 -8.15 -1.30
N ALA A 131 -7.13 -9.41 -1.63
CA ALA A 131 -6.12 -10.42 -1.85
C ALA A 131 -5.25 -10.07 -3.07
N SER A 132 -5.88 -9.74 -4.21
CA SER A 132 -5.15 -9.38 -5.43
C SER A 132 -4.35 -8.08 -5.28
N GLY A 133 -4.94 -7.05 -4.64
CA GLY A 133 -4.22 -5.82 -4.30
C GLY A 133 -3.09 -6.06 -3.30
N GLY A 134 -3.33 -6.89 -2.29
CA GLY A 134 -2.32 -7.27 -1.30
C GLY A 134 -1.12 -7.94 -1.95
N LEU A 135 -1.35 -8.81 -2.93
CA LEU A 135 -0.29 -9.47 -3.69
C LEU A 135 0.52 -8.47 -4.53
N LEU A 136 -0.15 -7.54 -5.22
CA LEU A 136 0.53 -6.52 -6.03
C LEU A 136 1.37 -5.58 -5.15
N VAL A 137 0.82 -5.15 -4.02
CA VAL A 137 1.54 -4.34 -3.02
C VAL A 137 2.74 -5.12 -2.46
N PHE A 138 2.57 -6.40 -2.17
CA PHE A 138 3.63 -7.26 -1.66
C PHE A 138 4.78 -7.40 -2.68
N MET A 139 4.46 -7.73 -3.93
CA MET A 139 5.44 -7.84 -5.01
C MET A 139 6.16 -6.52 -5.25
N ALA A 140 5.44 -5.40 -5.29
CA ALA A 140 6.02 -4.08 -5.47
C ALA A 140 6.94 -3.70 -4.30
N ALA A 141 6.56 -4.03 -3.06
CA ALA A 141 7.33 -3.70 -1.86
C ALA A 141 8.68 -4.43 -1.79
N LEU A 142 8.77 -5.68 -2.28
CA LEU A 142 10.02 -6.45 -2.26
C LEU A 142 11.16 -5.76 -3.05
N GLY A 143 10.82 -5.19 -4.21
CA GLY A 143 11.77 -4.47 -5.05
C GLY A 143 12.08 -3.04 -4.59
N TYR A 144 11.38 -2.56 -3.56
CA TYR A 144 11.31 -1.13 -3.27
C TYR A 144 12.37 -0.67 -2.26
N TYR A 145 13.58 -0.37 -2.75
CA TYR A 145 14.70 -0.03 -1.86
C TYR A 145 15.00 1.46 -1.71
N ILE A 146 14.60 2.30 -2.67
CA ILE A 146 15.03 3.72 -2.72
C ILE A 146 14.46 4.52 -1.54
N THR A 147 13.17 4.40 -1.24
CA THR A 147 12.56 5.14 -0.12
C THR A 147 13.06 4.69 1.24
N PRO A 148 13.15 3.39 1.56
CA PRO A 148 13.78 2.94 2.81
C PRO A 148 15.24 3.38 2.93
N ALA A 149 16.00 3.38 1.83
CA ALA A 149 17.39 3.84 1.86
C ALA A 149 17.53 5.35 2.16
N LEU A 150 16.53 6.16 1.82
CA LEU A 150 16.55 7.62 2.02
C LEU A 150 15.83 8.09 3.29
N ILE A 151 14.78 7.39 3.72
CA ILE A 151 13.91 7.79 4.84
C ILE A 151 14.09 6.88 6.05
N GLY A 152 14.58 5.66 5.85
CA GLY A 152 14.74 4.65 6.90
C GLY A 152 16.04 4.76 7.66
N GLY A 153 16.06 4.17 8.85
CA GLY A 153 17.28 4.04 9.64
C GLY A 153 18.11 2.83 9.21
N PRO A 154 19.30 2.61 9.82
CA PRO A 154 20.14 1.45 9.54
C PRO A 154 19.43 0.09 9.74
N LYS A 155 18.40 0.06 10.60
CA LYS A 155 17.61 -1.14 10.89
C LYS A 155 16.48 -1.41 9.87
N ASP A 156 16.20 -0.46 8.98
CA ASP A 156 15.10 -0.53 8.00
C ASP A 156 15.61 -0.84 6.58
N GLN A 157 16.84 -1.33 6.45
CA GLN A 157 17.42 -1.72 5.16
C GLN A 157 16.67 -2.89 4.53
N MET A 158 16.44 -2.79 3.22
CA MET A 158 15.79 -3.85 2.44
C MET A 158 16.82 -4.73 1.74
N ILE A 159 16.48 -6.01 1.51
CA ILE A 159 17.32 -6.92 0.70
C ILE A 159 17.61 -6.32 -0.68
N SER A 160 16.62 -5.65 -1.28
CA SER A 160 16.76 -4.96 -2.57
C SER A 160 17.81 -3.85 -2.55
N SER A 161 18.01 -3.13 -1.43
CA SER A 161 19.12 -2.17 -1.31
C SER A 161 20.49 -2.85 -1.27
N VAL A 162 20.59 -4.01 -0.63
CA VAL A 162 21.85 -4.78 -0.57
C VAL A 162 22.22 -5.33 -1.94
N ILE A 163 21.24 -5.86 -2.68
CA ILE A 163 21.44 -6.30 -4.07
C ILE A 163 21.93 -5.14 -4.93
N ALA A 164 21.29 -3.97 -4.83
CA ALA A 164 21.70 -2.77 -5.56
C ALA A 164 23.14 -2.36 -5.21
N PHE A 165 23.50 -2.35 -3.92
CA PHE A 165 24.85 -2.04 -3.47
C PHE A 165 25.91 -2.97 -4.07
N TYR A 166 25.66 -4.28 -4.10
CA TYR A 166 26.61 -5.22 -4.73
C TYR A 166 26.66 -5.10 -6.25
N ALA A 167 25.52 -4.80 -6.89
CA ALA A 167 25.46 -4.65 -8.34
C ALA A 167 26.21 -3.41 -8.84
N THR A 168 26.01 -2.25 -8.19
CA THR A 168 26.53 -0.97 -8.69
C THR A 168 27.65 -0.38 -7.83
N GLY A 169 27.56 -0.49 -6.51
CA GLY A 169 28.54 0.09 -5.59
C GLY A 169 29.84 -0.71 -5.52
N SER A 170 29.73 -2.02 -5.30
CA SER A 170 30.88 -2.94 -5.26
C SER A 170 31.20 -3.60 -6.61
N ALA A 171 30.35 -3.40 -7.63
CA ALA A 171 30.43 -4.06 -8.95
C ALA A 171 30.62 -5.59 -8.87
N ASN A 172 30.12 -6.23 -7.81
CA ASN A 172 30.17 -7.67 -7.59
C ASN A 172 28.86 -8.29 -8.10
N TRP A 173 28.81 -8.47 -9.42
CA TRP A 173 27.67 -9.05 -10.13
C TRP A 173 27.36 -10.48 -9.69
N GLY A 174 28.37 -11.25 -9.26
CA GLY A 174 28.19 -12.61 -8.74
C GLY A 174 27.37 -12.63 -7.44
N MET A 175 27.73 -11.79 -6.47
CA MET A 175 26.99 -11.66 -5.21
C MET A 175 25.59 -11.07 -5.43
N ALA A 176 25.47 -10.05 -6.29
CA ALA A 176 24.19 -9.48 -6.66
C ALA A 176 23.25 -10.52 -7.32
N GLY A 177 23.79 -11.35 -8.21
CA GLY A 177 23.06 -12.44 -8.85
C GLY A 177 22.60 -13.51 -7.86
N ALA A 178 23.48 -13.94 -6.95
CA ALA A 178 23.14 -14.92 -5.92
C ALA A 178 22.00 -14.43 -5.00
N LEU A 179 22.12 -13.20 -4.49
CA LEU A 179 21.08 -12.58 -3.68
C LEU A 179 19.77 -12.36 -4.46
N GLY A 180 19.86 -11.99 -5.74
CA GLY A 180 18.72 -11.87 -6.64
C GLY A 180 17.99 -13.20 -6.83
N MET A 181 18.72 -14.30 -7.03
CA MET A 181 18.15 -15.65 -7.13
C MET A 181 17.46 -16.09 -5.84
N VAL A 182 18.05 -15.80 -4.68
CA VAL A 182 17.42 -16.08 -3.38
C VAL A 182 16.11 -15.29 -3.24
N LEU A 183 16.14 -13.99 -3.54
CA LEU A 183 14.94 -13.14 -3.46
C LEU A 183 13.85 -13.64 -4.42
N LEU A 184 14.22 -14.04 -5.63
CA LEU A 184 13.32 -14.61 -6.64
C LEU A 184 12.70 -15.93 -6.15
N ALA A 185 13.51 -16.85 -5.62
CA ALA A 185 13.03 -18.12 -5.08
C ALA A 185 12.01 -17.90 -3.94
N VAL A 186 12.32 -17.02 -3.00
CA VAL A 186 11.41 -16.65 -1.90
C VAL A 186 10.11 -16.04 -2.44
N THR A 187 10.21 -15.16 -3.45
CA THR A 187 9.05 -14.53 -4.08
C THR A 187 8.13 -15.57 -4.75
N ILE A 188 8.71 -16.54 -5.47
CA ILE A 188 7.94 -17.63 -6.11
C ILE A 188 7.25 -18.50 -5.07
N VAL A 189 7.94 -18.85 -3.98
CA VAL A 189 7.35 -19.64 -2.88
C VAL A 189 6.16 -18.91 -2.27
N LEU A 190 6.31 -17.63 -1.94
CA LEU A 190 5.24 -16.82 -1.36
C LEU A 190 4.07 -16.64 -2.33
N TYR A 191 4.34 -16.43 -3.62
CA TYR A 191 3.31 -16.41 -4.66
C TYR A 191 2.56 -17.74 -4.76
N GLY A 192 3.27 -18.87 -4.72
CA GLY A 192 2.68 -20.21 -4.76
C GLY A 192 1.78 -20.48 -3.55
N ILE A 193 2.20 -20.08 -2.35
CA ILE A 193 1.39 -20.16 -1.12
C ILE A 193 0.12 -19.32 -1.27
N TYR A 194 0.26 -18.07 -1.74
CA TYR A 194 -0.88 -17.19 -1.97
C TYR A 194 -1.87 -17.79 -2.98
N GLY A 195 -1.38 -18.32 -4.11
CA GLY A 195 -2.20 -18.97 -5.13
C GLY A 195 -3.01 -20.14 -4.56
N ARG A 196 -2.38 -21.00 -3.75
CA ARG A 196 -3.06 -22.14 -3.09
C ARG A 196 -4.15 -21.70 -2.10
N LEU A 197 -3.90 -20.64 -1.33
CA LEU A 197 -4.88 -20.11 -0.38
C LEU A 197 -6.06 -19.43 -1.09
N SER A 198 -5.79 -18.70 -2.17
CA SER A 198 -6.82 -18.00 -2.95
C SER A 198 -7.74 -18.98 -3.70
N MET A 199 -7.19 -20.07 -4.27
CA MET A 199 -7.98 -21.12 -4.93
C MET A 199 -8.96 -21.83 -3.97
N LYS A 200 -8.55 -22.10 -2.72
CA LYS A 200 -9.43 -22.68 -1.69
C LYS A 200 -10.65 -21.80 -1.36
N THR A 201 -10.56 -20.49 -1.59
CA THR A 201 -11.64 -19.53 -1.28
C THR A 201 -12.62 -19.36 -2.45
N THR A 202 -12.30 -19.90 -3.63
CA THR A 202 -13.15 -19.83 -4.84
C THR A 202 -13.99 -21.11 -5.03
N GLY A 203 -13.67 -22.19 -4.31
CA GLY A 203 -14.32 -23.50 -4.41
C GLY A 203 -15.34 -23.83 -3.29
N ALA A 204 -15.91 -22.83 -2.62
CA ALA A 204 -16.99 -23.00 -1.64
C ALA A 204 -18.21 -22.16 -2.03
#